data_AF-A0A8J7PA86-F1
#
_entry.id   AF-A0A8J7PA86-F1
#
_cell.length_a   1.000
_cell.length_b   1.000
_cell.length_c   1.000
_cell.angle_alpha   90.00
_cell.angle_beta   90.00
_cell.angle_gamma   90.00
#
_symmetry.space_group_name_H-M   'P 1'
#
loop_
_entity.id
_entity.type
_entity.pdbx_description
1 polymer ?
#
loop_
_entity_poly.entity_id
_entity_poly.type
_entity_poly.pdbx_seq_one_letter_code
_entity_poly.pdbx_strand_id
1 'polypeptide(L)' 'MLRITCQQASRLLSQRMEAPLGAGMRLRLRLHLFVCDACTRVARQFAAIRLAMQTLRERD' A
#
# COMPACT_ATOMS: atom_id res chain seq x y z
N MET A 1 -5.42 -6.39 -19.93
CA MET A 1 -5.11 -4.95 -19.99
C MET A 1 -4.84 -4.44 -18.57
N LEU A 2 -3.61 -4.04 -18.27
CA LEU A 2 -3.07 -3.85 -16.91
C LEU A 2 -3.48 -2.51 -16.25
N ARG A 3 -4.74 -2.09 -16.31
CA ARG A 3 -5.23 -0.87 -15.62
C ARG A 3 -5.81 -1.23 -14.26
N ILE A 4 -5.05 -1.01 -13.19
CA ILE A 4 -5.62 -0.95 -11.83
C ILE A 4 -6.18 0.45 -11.59
N THR A 5 -7.41 0.53 -11.10
CA THR A 5 -8.07 1.80 -10.73
C THR A 5 -7.66 2.23 -9.33
N CYS A 6 -7.87 3.50 -8.99
CA CYS A 6 -7.61 4.01 -7.63
C CYS A 6 -8.33 3.18 -6.55
N GLN A 7 -9.53 2.68 -6.84
CA GLN A 7 -10.27 1.78 -5.93
C GLN A 7 -9.55 0.45 -5.74
N GLN A 8 -9.08 -0.18 -6.83
CA GLN A 8 -8.29 -1.41 -6.72
C GLN A 8 -6.95 -1.18 -6.03
N ALA A 9 -6.30 -0.04 -6.27
CA ALA A 9 -5.06 0.34 -5.59
C ALA A 9 -5.27 0.46 -4.07
N SER A 10 -6.36 1.13 -3.64
CA SER A 10 -6.76 1.21 -2.24
C SER A 10 -7.02 -0.17 -1.63
N ARG A 11 -7.74 -1.04 -2.37
CA ARG A 11 -8.01 -2.42 -1.93
C ARG A 11 -6.74 -3.27 -1.81
N LEU A 12 -5.77 -3.08 -2.71
CA LEU A 12 -4.45 -3.72 -2.64
C LEU A 12 -3.60 -3.17 -1.49
N LEU A 13 -3.71 -1.87 -1.18
CA LEU A 13 -3.08 -1.25 -0.01
C LEU A 13 -3.58 -1.87 1.29
N SER A 14 -4.90 -2.05 1.43
CA SER A 14 -5.49 -2.68 2.62
C SER A 14 -5.07 -4.14 2.72
N GLN A 15 -5.18 -4.90 1.62
CA GLN A 15 -4.73 -6.30 1.59
C GLN A 15 -3.26 -6.47 1.95
N ARG A 16 -2.42 -5.46 1.69
CA ARG A 16 -0.99 -5.47 2.06
C ARG A 16 -0.78 -5.45 3.57
N MET A 17 -1.72 -4.92 4.32
CA MET A 17 -1.65 -4.91 5.78
C MET A 17 -2.04 -6.27 6.37
N GLU A 18 -2.97 -6.96 5.71
CA GLU A 18 -3.55 -8.23 6.15
C GLU A 18 -2.66 -9.42 5.73
N ALA A 19 -2.18 -9.40 4.49
CA ALA A 19 -1.46 -10.49 3.85
C ALA A 19 -0.35 -9.99 2.90
N PRO A 20 0.73 -10.75 2.70
CA PRO A 20 1.75 -10.41 1.74
C PRO A 20 1.19 -10.48 0.31
N LEU A 21 1.10 -9.32 -0.37
CA LEU A 21 0.73 -9.29 -1.80
C LEU A 21 1.76 -10.06 -2.63
N GLY A 22 1.27 -10.80 -3.62
CA GLY A 22 2.09 -11.38 -4.68
C GLY A 22 2.92 -10.32 -5.40
N ALA A 23 4.18 -10.65 -5.71
CA ALA A 23 5.18 -9.71 -6.24
C ALA A 23 4.70 -8.95 -7.49
N GLY A 24 3.93 -9.58 -8.38
CA GLY A 24 3.37 -8.94 -9.57
C GLY A 24 2.32 -7.86 -9.28
N MET A 25 1.44 -8.09 -8.29
CA MET A 25 0.45 -7.09 -7.87
C MET A 25 1.12 -5.92 -7.14
N ARG A 26 2.16 -6.20 -6.36
CA ARG A 26 2.98 -5.17 -5.71
C ARG A 26 3.64 -4.24 -6.74
N LEU A 27 4.18 -4.79 -7.83
CA LEU A 27 4.81 -3.99 -8.87
C LEU A 27 3.80 -3.09 -9.59
N ARG A 28 2.64 -3.64 -9.97
CA ARG A 28 1.54 -2.86 -10.59
C ARG A 28 1.07 -1.73 -9.69
N LEU A 29 0.87 -2.04 -8.40
CA LEU A 29 0.48 -1.05 -7.41
C LEU A 29 1.51 0.08 -7.34
N ARG A 30 2.81 -0.25 -7.26
CA ARG A 30 3.89 0.73 -7.20
C ARG A 30 3.88 1.65 -8.44
N LEU A 31 3.72 1.08 -9.64
CA LEU A 31 3.59 1.84 -10.89
C LEU A 31 2.39 2.80 -10.87
N HIS A 32 1.23 2.38 -10.35
CA HIS A 32 0.06 3.25 -10.22
C HIS A 32 0.29 4.40 -9.22
N LEU A 33 0.98 4.14 -8.12
CA LEU A 33 1.34 5.18 -7.16
C LEU A 33 2.28 6.24 -7.77
N PHE A 34 3.18 5.84 -8.66
CA PHE A 34 4.05 6.80 -9.36
C PHE A 34 3.27 7.80 -10.23
N VAL A 35 2.09 7.42 -10.75
CA VAL A 35 1.27 8.30 -11.60
C VAL A 35 0.10 8.97 -10.87
N CYS A 36 -0.32 8.43 -9.72
CA CYS A 36 -1.47 8.92 -8.97
C CYS A 36 -1.05 9.44 -7.58
N ASP A 37 -1.07 10.76 -7.41
CA ASP A 37 -0.72 11.40 -6.15
C ASP A 37 -1.70 11.04 -5.02
N ALA A 38 -3.00 11.01 -5.30
CA ALA A 38 -4.02 10.65 -4.31
C ALA A 38 -3.76 9.27 -3.68
N CYS A 39 -3.45 8.25 -4.50
CA CYS A 39 -3.12 6.91 -4.00
C CYS A 39 -1.78 6.89 -3.25
N THR A 40 -0.81 7.70 -3.68
CA THR A 40 0.48 7.84 -2.98
C THR A 40 0.33 8.44 -1.60
N ARG A 41 -0.53 9.45 -1.44
CA ARG A 41 -0.81 10.07 -0.14
C ARG A 41 -1.41 9.07 0.84
N VAL A 42 -2.37 8.25 0.37
CA VAL A 42 -2.98 7.18 1.18
C VAL A 42 -1.94 6.10 1.54
N ALA A 43 -1.09 5.67 0.61
CA ALA A 43 -0.03 4.70 0.93
C ALA A 43 0.97 5.21 1.96
N ARG A 44 1.30 6.50 1.92
CA ARG A 44 2.16 7.12 2.93
C ARG A 44 1.49 7.10 4.31
N GLN A 45 0.19 7.38 4.39
CA GLN A 45 -0.56 7.26 5.66
C GLN A 45 -0.50 5.83 6.21
N PHE A 46 -0.76 4.82 5.39
CA PHE A 46 -0.65 3.42 5.82
C PHE A 46 0.78 3.02 6.18
N ALA A 47 1.79 3.54 5.50
CA ALA A 47 3.19 3.31 5.85
C ALA A 47 3.54 3.93 7.21
N ALA A 48 3.03 5.13 7.51
CA ALA A 48 3.21 5.79 8.81
C ALA A 48 2.57 4.99 9.94
N ILE A 49 1.33 4.50 9.75
CA ILE A 49 0.65 3.62 10.72
C ILE A 49 1.46 2.35 10.93
N ARG A 50 1.94 1.72 9.84
CA ARG A 50 2.74 0.49 9.93
C ARG A 50 4.07 0.71 10.64
N LEU A 51 4.70 1.87 10.46
CA LEU A 51 5.92 2.23 11.15
C LEU A 51 5.64 2.42 12.64
N ALA A 52 4.60 3.19 13.00
CA ALA A 52 4.19 3.39 14.38
C ALA A 52 3.84 2.07 15.09
N MET A 53 3.13 1.15 14.42
CA MET A 53 2.83 -0.17 14.97
C MET A 53 4.08 -1.04 15.19
N GLN A 54 5.07 -0.94 14.30
CA GLN A 54 6.37 -1.61 14.50
C GLN A 54 7.10 -0.99 15.71
N THR A 55 7.10 0.34 15.81
CA THR A 55 7.70 1.08 16.94
C THR A 55 7.02 0.83 18.28
N LEU A 56 5.73 0.50 18.27
CA LEU A 56 5.03 0.06 19.48
C LEU A 56 5.39 -1.39 19.84
N ARG A 57 5.51 -2.29 18.84
CA ARG A 57 5.91 -3.68 19.05
C ARG A 57 7.34 -3.87 19.54
N GLU A 58 8.23 -2.92 19.29
CA GLU A 58 9.61 -2.93 19.80
C GLU A 58 9.73 -2.31 21.21
N ARG A 59 8.67 -1.65 21.71
CA ARG A 59 8.63 -1.00 23.03
C ARG A 59 7.93 -1.83 24.11
N ASP A 60 7.21 -2.88 23.72
CA ASP A 60 6.65 -3.92 24.59
C ASP A 60 7.64 -5.09 24.67
#